data_AF-A0A815SW33-F1
#
_entry.id   AF-A0A815SW33-F1
#
_cell.length_a   1.000
_cell.length_b   1.000
_cell.length_c   1.000
_cell.angle_alpha   90.00
_cell.angle_beta   90.00
_cell.angle_gamma   90.00
#
_symmetry.space_group_name_H-M   'P 1'
#
loop_
_entity.id
_entity.type
_entity.pdbx_description
1 polymer ?
#
loop_
_entity_poly.entity_id
_entity_poly.type
_entity_poly.pdbx_seq_one_letter_code
_entity_poly.pdbx_strand_id
1 'polypeptide(L)'
;MTQYVELRVRRENARLVIPDSQDSKIADPIVGYAQEPLLPLGDACKPLVPIVFNILGYVSNALERTSKNPSDGLTSDESASIYLYTMEWNDEHRSVYSILNETLRTADREHLQP
;
A
#
# COMPACT_ATOMS: atom_id res chain seq x y z
N MET A 1 -32.14 37.85 -14.61
CA MET A 1 -32.47 36.55 -13.99
C MET A 1 -31.67 35.47 -14.71
N THR A 2 -31.10 34.39 -14.15
CA THR A 2 -30.75 33.94 -12.77
C THR A 2 -30.06 32.56 -12.97
N GLN A 3 -28.87 32.19 -12.46
CA GLN A 3 -27.81 32.84 -11.66
C GLN A 3 -26.45 32.11 -11.93
N TYR A 4 -25.33 32.55 -11.35
CA TYR A 4 -24.13 31.71 -11.20
C TYR A 4 -24.41 30.53 -10.25
N VAL A 5 -23.86 29.35 -10.55
CA VAL A 5 -23.69 28.26 -9.57
C VAL A 5 -22.23 27.82 -9.59
N GLU A 6 -21.52 28.11 -8.50
CA GLU A 6 -20.16 27.62 -8.29
C GLU A 6 -20.15 26.08 -8.21
N LEU A 7 -19.36 25.42 -9.05
CA LEU A 7 -18.99 24.03 -8.81
C LEU A 7 -18.00 23.99 -7.64
N ARG A 8 -18.53 23.94 -6.41
CA ARG A 8 -17.75 23.62 -5.22
C ARG A 8 -17.18 22.22 -5.35
N VAL A 9 -15.93 22.12 -5.77
CA VAL A 9 -15.14 20.89 -5.73
C VAL A 9 -14.88 20.52 -4.27
N ARG A 10 -15.84 19.82 -3.65
CA ARG A 10 -15.57 19.05 -2.44
C ARG A 10 -14.65 17.89 -2.83
N ARG A 11 -13.38 18.01 -2.44
CA ARG A 11 -12.46 16.87 -2.40
C ARG A 11 -12.89 15.94 -1.27
N GLU A 12 -13.84 15.07 -1.57
CA GLU A 12 -13.98 13.79 -0.87
C GLU A 12 -13.21 12.76 -1.70
N ASN A 13 -12.41 11.91 -1.03
CA ASN A 13 -11.47 10.98 -1.68
C ASN A 13 -12.19 9.78 -2.29
N ALA A 14 -13.07 10.03 -3.25
CA ALA A 14 -13.68 9.01 -4.09
C ALA A 14 -12.58 8.38 -4.95
N ARG A 15 -12.09 7.20 -4.52
CA ARG A 15 -11.42 6.28 -5.44
C ARG A 15 -12.36 6.09 -6.62
N LEU A 16 -11.90 6.37 -7.84
CA LEU A 16 -12.69 6.18 -9.04
C LEU A 16 -12.95 4.67 -9.21
N VAL A 17 -14.07 4.21 -8.67
CA VAL A 17 -14.62 2.89 -9.00
C VAL A 17 -15.08 3.00 -10.44
N ILE A 18 -14.28 2.45 -11.35
CA ILE A 18 -14.63 2.36 -12.77
C ILE A 18 -15.90 1.49 -12.85
N PRO A 19 -17.04 2.02 -13.33
CA PRO A 19 -18.24 1.21 -13.47
C PRO A 19 -18.04 0.18 -14.58
N ASP A 20 -18.45 -1.05 -14.31
CA ASP A 20 -18.73 -2.09 -15.30
C ASP A 20 -17.59 -2.49 -16.26
N SER A 21 -16.49 -3.00 -15.71
CA SER A 21 -15.89 -4.20 -16.31
C SER A 21 -16.53 -5.45 -15.68
N GLN A 22 -17.34 -6.15 -16.48
CA GLN A 22 -17.86 -7.48 -16.13
C GLN A 22 -16.69 -8.41 -15.77
N ASP A 23 -16.88 -9.28 -14.78
CA ASP A 23 -15.87 -10.14 -14.13
C ASP A 23 -14.83 -9.49 -13.20
N SER A 24 -15.02 -8.25 -12.76
CA SER A 24 -14.40 -7.81 -11.49
C SER A 24 -15.18 -8.35 -10.29
N LYS A 25 -14.87 -9.59 -9.85
CA LYS A 25 -15.27 -10.07 -8.52
C LYS A 25 -14.64 -9.13 -7.48
N ILE A 26 -15.44 -8.19 -6.95
CA ILE A 26 -15.01 -7.33 -5.85
C ILE A 26 -14.70 -8.25 -4.67
N ALA A 27 -13.41 -8.42 -4.40
CA ALA A 27 -12.95 -9.31 -3.36
C ALA A 27 -13.21 -8.66 -2.00
N ASP A 28 -13.92 -9.36 -1.11
CA ASP A 28 -14.35 -8.88 0.21
C ASP A 28 -13.22 -8.21 1.02
N PRO A 29 -13.52 -7.34 2.01
CA PRO A 29 -12.50 -6.81 2.90
C PRO A 29 -11.74 -7.92 3.66
N ILE A 30 -10.43 -7.75 3.87
CA ILE A 30 -9.66 -8.62 4.76
C ILE A 30 -10.06 -8.30 6.20
N VAL A 31 -10.83 -9.20 6.82
CA VAL A 31 -11.32 -9.06 8.20
C VAL A 31 -10.18 -9.34 9.19
N GLY A 32 -10.14 -8.62 10.31
CA GLY A 32 -9.17 -8.84 11.39
C GLY A 32 -7.85 -8.08 11.24
N TYR A 33 -7.48 -7.65 10.04
CA TYR A 33 -6.18 -6.98 9.82
C TYR A 33 -6.03 -5.63 10.56
N ALA A 34 -7.15 -4.97 10.88
CA ALA A 34 -7.15 -3.74 11.68
C ALA A 34 -6.96 -3.98 13.19
N GLN A 35 -6.85 -5.24 13.61
CA GLN A 35 -6.62 -5.69 14.99
C GLN A 35 -5.21 -6.27 15.17
N GLU A 36 -4.46 -6.47 14.10
CA GLU A 36 -3.04 -6.82 14.15
C GLU A 36 -2.21 -5.70 14.80
N PRO A 37 -1.15 -6.04 15.55
CA PRO A 37 -0.32 -5.03 16.19
C PRO A 37 0.44 -4.21 15.15
N LEU A 38 0.49 -2.88 15.35
CA LEU A 38 1.42 -2.03 14.61
C LEU A 38 2.86 -2.36 15.04
N LEU A 39 3.68 -2.76 14.07
CA LEU A 39 5.09 -3.09 14.25
C LEU A 39 5.97 -2.09 13.50
N PRO A 40 7.24 -1.87 13.92
CA PRO A 40 8.23 -1.19 13.09
C PRO A 40 8.33 -1.83 11.70
N LEU A 41 8.61 -1.05 10.65
CA LEU A 41 8.59 -1.53 9.26
C LEU A 41 9.55 -2.71 9.05
N GLY A 42 10.73 -2.64 9.68
CA GLY A 42 11.72 -3.72 9.65
C GLY A 42 11.24 -5.02 10.29
N ASP A 43 10.39 -4.97 11.30
CA ASP A 43 9.82 -6.15 11.94
C ASP A 43 8.65 -6.72 11.13
N ALA A 44 7.76 -5.85 10.63
CA ALA A 44 6.64 -6.24 9.76
C ALA A 44 7.11 -6.92 8.46
N CYS A 45 8.29 -6.58 7.95
CA CYS A 45 8.86 -7.19 6.74
C CYS A 45 9.67 -8.47 6.98
N LYS A 46 9.93 -8.91 8.23
CA LYS A 46 10.67 -10.17 8.50
C LYS A 46 10.01 -11.42 7.89
N PRO A 47 8.68 -11.63 7.97
CA PRO A 47 8.01 -12.76 7.32
C PRO A 47 8.13 -12.76 5.79
N LEU A 48 8.42 -11.60 5.18
CA LEU A 48 8.52 -11.47 3.72
C LEU A 48 9.88 -11.89 3.16
N VAL A 49 10.90 -12.13 4.00
CA VAL A 49 12.26 -12.51 3.59
C VAL A 49 12.32 -13.72 2.62
N PRO A 50 11.58 -14.83 2.83
CA PRO A 50 11.57 -15.95 1.87
C PRO A 50 10.78 -15.69 0.58
N ILE A 51 9.99 -14.60 0.51
CA ILE A 51 9.07 -14.30 -0.59
C ILE A 51 9.58 -13.17 -1.48
N VAL A 52 10.15 -12.12 -0.87
CA VAL A 52 10.51 -10.87 -1.53
C VAL A 52 12.03 -10.67 -1.50
N PHE A 53 12.64 -10.70 -2.68
CA PHE A 53 14.09 -10.57 -2.81
C PHE A 53 14.64 -9.32 -2.13
N ASN A 54 15.65 -9.50 -1.27
CA ASN A 54 16.36 -8.43 -0.57
C ASN A 54 15.46 -7.43 0.20
N ILE A 55 14.29 -7.86 0.68
CA ILE A 55 13.31 -6.96 1.31
C ILE A 55 13.89 -6.09 2.44
N LEU A 56 14.75 -6.65 3.31
CA LEU A 56 15.35 -5.91 4.41
C LEU A 56 16.34 -4.83 3.93
N GLY A 57 16.98 -5.03 2.78
CA GLY A 57 17.82 -4.00 2.13
C GLY A 57 16.97 -2.86 1.59
N TYR A 58 15.85 -3.17 0.94
CA TYR A 58 14.89 -2.17 0.47
C TYR A 58 14.20 -1.40 1.62
N VAL A 59 13.84 -2.07 2.72
CA VAL A 59 13.33 -1.43 3.94
C VAL A 59 14.37 -0.47 4.52
N SER A 60 15.62 -0.89 4.62
CA SER A 60 16.72 -0.03 5.11
C SER A 60 16.86 1.22 4.23
N ASN A 61 16.83 1.06 2.91
CA ASN A 61 16.88 2.18 1.96
C ASN A 61 15.69 3.13 2.09
N ALA A 62 14.48 2.60 2.28
CA ALA A 62 13.27 3.40 2.47
C ALA A 62 13.31 4.21 3.77
N LEU A 63 13.79 3.61 4.87
CA LEU A 63 14.00 4.30 6.15
C LEU A 63 15.08 5.39 6.06
N GLU A 64 16.19 5.14 5.36
CA GLU A 64 17.26 6.13 5.14
C GLU A 64 16.82 7.34 4.30
N ARG A 65 15.92 7.11 3.33
CA ARG A 65 15.43 8.16 2.41
C ARG A 65 14.21 8.92 2.92
N THR A 66 13.66 8.50 4.05
CA THR A 66 12.48 9.10 4.67
C THR A 66 12.87 10.06 5.79
N SER A 67 12.11 11.15 5.97
CA SER A 67 12.32 12.05 7.11
C SER A 67 12.05 11.33 8.42
N LYS A 68 12.95 11.47 9.40
CA LYS A 68 12.72 10.99 10.78
C LYS A 68 11.59 11.74 11.49
N ASN A 69 11.27 12.95 11.02
CA ASN A 69 10.16 13.78 11.49
C ASN A 69 9.34 14.24 10.26
N PRO A 70 8.39 13.43 9.76
CA PRO A 70 7.44 13.85 8.73
C PRO A 70 6.57 15.02 9.22
N SER A 71 6.27 15.98 8.35
CA SER A 71 5.49 17.19 8.72
C SER A 71 3.97 17.03 8.52
N ASP A 72 3.54 15.87 8.03
CA ASP A 72 2.16 15.50 7.71
C ASP A 72 1.47 14.71 8.84
N GLY A 73 2.18 14.44 9.93
CA GLY A 73 1.69 13.69 11.09
C GLY A 73 1.91 12.18 11.00
N LEU A 74 2.56 11.69 9.95
CA LEU A 74 3.00 10.29 9.86
C LEU A 74 4.22 10.02 10.74
N THR A 75 4.35 8.77 11.19
CA THR A 75 5.61 8.26 11.74
C THR A 75 6.62 8.01 10.62
N SER A 76 7.92 7.95 10.99
CA SER A 76 8.98 7.62 10.03
C SER A 76 8.80 6.24 9.39
N ASP A 77 8.26 5.26 10.11
CA ASP A 77 7.93 3.92 9.59
C ASP A 77 6.76 3.96 8.59
N GLU A 78 5.69 4.70 8.88
CA GLU A 78 4.56 4.86 7.95
C GLU A 78 5.00 5.54 6.64
N SER A 79 5.71 6.66 6.73
CA SER A 79 6.27 7.33 5.54
C SER A 79 7.24 6.43 4.77
N ALA A 80 8.07 5.64 5.46
CA ALA A 80 8.99 4.69 4.81
C ALA A 80 8.24 3.52 4.17
N SER A 81 7.10 3.08 4.72
CA SER A 81 6.27 2.04 4.12
C SER A 81 5.65 2.52 2.78
N ILE A 82 5.23 3.79 2.72
CA ILE A 82 4.77 4.43 1.48
C ILE A 82 5.92 4.56 0.49
N TYR A 83 7.11 4.95 0.94
CA TYR A 83 8.30 5.00 0.08
C TYR A 83 8.64 3.60 -0.50
N LEU A 84 8.71 2.57 0.35
CA LEU A 84 8.97 1.18 -0.05
C LEU A 84 7.96 0.65 -1.07
N TYR A 85 6.69 1.04 -0.94
CA TYR A 85 5.61 0.66 -1.85
C TYR A 85 5.64 1.44 -3.18
N THR A 86 6.23 2.64 -3.22
CA THR A 86 6.21 3.53 -4.40
C THR A 86 7.55 3.67 -5.11
N MET A 87 8.66 3.29 -4.48
CA MET A 87 10.00 3.38 -5.06
C MET A 87 10.19 2.42 -6.23
N GLU A 88 11.07 2.79 -7.15
CA GLU A 88 11.53 1.92 -8.22
C GLU A 88 12.41 0.79 -7.66
N TRP A 89 12.27 -0.40 -8.24
CA TRP A 89 13.07 -1.59 -7.94
C TRP A 89 13.86 -1.98 -9.19
N ASN A 90 14.83 -2.89 -9.04
CA ASN A 90 15.54 -3.46 -10.18
C ASN A 90 14.58 -4.32 -11.02
N ASP A 91 14.57 -4.12 -12.35
CA ASP A 91 13.74 -4.87 -13.30
C ASP A 91 13.92 -6.41 -13.22
N GLU A 92 15.05 -6.88 -12.71
CA GLU A 92 15.32 -8.32 -12.48
C GLU A 92 14.43 -8.95 -11.39
N HIS A 93 13.80 -8.14 -10.51
CA HIS A 93 13.08 -8.63 -9.33
C HIS A 93 11.74 -7.91 -9.11
N ARG A 94 10.72 -8.69 -8.74
CA ARG A 94 9.39 -8.14 -8.42
C ARG A 94 9.44 -7.29 -7.14
N SER A 95 8.90 -6.08 -7.21
CA SER A 95 8.76 -5.18 -6.05
C SER A 95 7.69 -5.62 -5.06
N VAL A 96 7.74 -5.10 -3.84
CA VAL A 96 6.65 -5.22 -2.83
C VAL A 96 5.31 -4.82 -3.43
N TYR A 97 5.25 -3.71 -4.16
CA TYR A 97 4.05 -3.27 -4.88
C TYR A 97 3.51 -4.36 -5.82
N SER A 98 4.37 -4.92 -6.65
CA SER A 98 3.98 -5.90 -7.67
C SER A 98 3.59 -7.25 -7.07
N ILE A 99 4.22 -7.66 -5.97
CA ILE A 99 3.86 -8.89 -5.25
C ILE A 99 2.55 -8.69 -4.50
N LEU A 100 2.48 -7.69 -3.61
CA LEU A 100 1.31 -7.42 -2.77
C LEU A 100 0.03 -7.21 -3.59
N ASN A 101 0.08 -6.42 -4.66
CA ASN A 101 -1.11 -6.18 -5.49
C ASN A 101 -1.50 -7.37 -6.38
N GLU A 102 -0.62 -8.35 -6.60
CA GLU A 102 -1.02 -9.62 -7.22
C GLU A 102 -1.71 -10.49 -6.17
N THR A 103 -1.08 -10.72 -5.02
CA THR A 103 -1.62 -11.54 -3.94
C THR A 103 -2.99 -11.04 -3.45
N LEU A 104 -3.18 -9.72 -3.31
CA LEU A 104 -4.46 -9.11 -2.92
C LEU A 104 -5.59 -9.30 -3.95
N ARG A 105 -5.27 -9.62 -5.22
CA ARG A 105 -6.24 -9.92 -6.29
C ARG A 105 -6.50 -11.42 -6.47
N THR A 106 -5.73 -12.28 -5.81
CA THR A 106 -5.92 -13.73 -5.88
C THR A 106 -7.28 -14.11 -5.27
N ALA A 107 -7.98 -15.04 -5.93
CA ALA A 107 -9.30 -15.51 -5.50
C ALA A 107 -9.22 -16.45 -4.27
N ASP A 108 -8.12 -17.19 -4.14
CA ASP A 108 -7.74 -17.91 -2.93
C ASP A 108 -7.14 -16.92 -1.92
N ARG A 109 -7.69 -16.92 -0.71
CA ARG A 109 -7.39 -15.95 0.33
C ARG A 109 -6.87 -16.55 1.63
N GLU A 110 -6.80 -17.87 1.72
CA GLU A 110 -6.12 -18.54 2.84
C GLU A 110 -4.60 -18.32 2.75
N HIS A 111 -4.10 -17.99 1.55
CA HIS A 111 -2.69 -17.69 1.24
C HIS A 111 -2.34 -16.19 1.29
N LEU A 112 -3.19 -15.33 1.91
CA LEU A 112 -2.88 -13.90 2.08
C LEU A 112 -1.88 -13.60 3.20
N GLN A 113 -1.62 -14.57 4.09
CA GLN A 113 -0.64 -14.45 5.17
C GLN A 113 0.69 -15.12 4.77
N PRO A 114 1.85 -14.44 4.92
CA PRO A 114 3.18 -14.99 4.65
C PRO A 114 3.72 -15.88 5.78
#